data_AF-A0A290QJK1-F1
#
_entry.id   AF-A0A290QJK1-F1
#
_cell.length_a   1.000
_cell.length_b   1.000
_cell.length_c   1.000
_cell.angle_alpha   90.00
_cell.angle_beta   90.00
_cell.angle_gamma   90.00
#
_symmetry.space_group_name_H-M   'P 1'
#
loop_
_entity.id
_entity.type
_entity.pdbx_description
1 polymer ?
#
loop_
_entity_poly.entity_id
_entity_poly.type
_entity_poly.pdbx_seq_one_letter_code
_entity_poly.pdbx_strand_id
1 'polypeptide(L)'
;MASNRTLLAALSEQLEPKGTFVLGGESIILLGQKKLKVGERYPITFEGAVYELEITAIETTRFSVRYKNEEITRPIVITKSGK
;
A
#
# COMPACT_ATOMS: atom_id res chain seq x y z
N MET A 1 -8.50 0.54 23.13
CA MET A 1 -9.03 0.47 21.75
C MET A 1 -7.86 0.75 20.82
N ALA A 2 -7.55 -0.15 19.88
CA ALA A 2 -6.50 0.13 18.89
C ALA A 2 -6.91 1.34 18.06
N SER A 3 -6.04 2.35 17.97
CA SER A 3 -6.31 3.52 17.14
C SER A 3 -6.27 3.13 15.66
N ASN A 4 -7.04 3.81 14.80
CA ASN A 4 -7.00 3.56 13.35
C ASN A 4 -5.56 3.65 12.80
N ARG A 5 -4.71 4.49 13.41
CA ARG A 5 -3.30 4.65 13.04
C ARG A 5 -2.45 3.43 13.41
N THR A 6 -2.68 2.82 14.57
CA THR A 6 -2.00 1.59 14.98
C THR A 6 -2.35 0.44 14.03
N LEU A 7 -3.63 0.31 13.68
CA LEU A 7 -4.07 -0.68 12.69
C LEU A 7 -3.46 -0.40 11.31
N LEU A 8 -3.50 0.86 10.84
CA LEU A 8 -2.91 1.24 9.56
C LEU A 8 -1.41 0.92 9.50
N ALA A 9 -0.66 1.16 10.58
CA ALA A 9 0.74 0.78 10.66
C ALA A 9 0.93 -0.73 10.47
N ALA A 10 0.18 -1.56 11.20
CA ALA A 10 0.24 -3.03 11.08
C ALA A 10 -0.19 -3.55 9.69
N LEU A 11 -1.20 -2.95 9.08
CA LEU A 11 -1.63 -3.28 7.71
C LEU A 11 -0.55 -2.90 6.70
N SER A 12 0.06 -1.72 6.86
CA SER A 12 1.08 -1.20 5.94
C SER A 12 2.38 -2.00 5.94
N GLU A 13 2.68 -2.72 7.02
CA GLU A 13 3.85 -3.60 7.12
C GLU A 13 3.68 -4.89 6.31
N GLN A 14 2.44 -5.34 6.09
CA GLN A 14 2.14 -6.51 5.26
C GLN A 14 2.07 -6.18 3.76
N LEU A 15 2.11 -4.91 3.40
CA LEU A 15 2.16 -4.51 1.99
C LEU A 15 3.53 -4.88 1.41
N GLU A 16 3.50 -5.70 0.37
CA GLU A 16 4.68 -6.08 -0.39
C GLU A 16 4.76 -5.28 -1.70
N PRO A 17 5.37 -4.08 -1.69
CA PRO A 17 5.62 -3.35 -2.92
C PRO A 17 6.68 -4.08 -3.74
N LYS A 18 6.31 -4.49 -4.96
CA LYS A 18 7.22 -5.13 -5.92
C LYS A 18 7.89 -4.11 -6.85
N GLY A 19 7.40 -2.87 -6.85
CA GLY A 19 7.95 -1.75 -7.60
C GLY A 19 6.88 -0.81 -8.12
N THR A 20 7.32 0.24 -8.80
CA THR A 20 6.45 1.20 -9.50
C THR A 20 6.85 1.32 -10.97
N PHE A 21 5.90 1.70 -11.80
CA PHE A 21 6.13 2.02 -13.21
C PHE A 21 5.14 3.09 -13.65
N VAL A 22 5.50 3.85 -14.68
CA VAL A 22 4.61 4.85 -15.29
C VAL A 22 4.04 4.26 -16.56
N LEU A 23 2.72 4.29 -16.70
CA LEU A 23 2.02 3.83 -17.90
C LEU A 23 1.05 4.91 -18.36
N GLY A 24 1.23 5.43 -19.58
CA GLY A 24 0.36 6.48 -20.13
C GLY A 24 0.38 7.80 -19.34
N GLY A 25 1.46 8.08 -18.60
CA GLY A 25 1.57 9.26 -17.73
C GLY A 25 1.06 9.06 -16.31
N GLU A 26 0.49 7.90 -15.99
CA GLU A 26 0.02 7.58 -14.65
C GLU A 26 1.03 6.71 -13.89
N SER A 27 1.31 7.09 -12.65
CA SER A 27 2.11 6.27 -11.72
C SER A 27 1.30 5.07 -11.25
N ILE A 28 1.86 3.88 -11.41
CA ILE A 28 1.27 2.61 -10.99
C ILE A 28 2.22 1.94 -10.00
N ILE A 29 1.68 1.38 -8.92
CA ILE A 29 2.40 0.53 -7.98
C ILE A 29 1.96 -0.92 -8.14
N LEU A 30 2.91 -1.84 -8.06
CA LEU A 30 2.64 -3.28 -7.98
C LEU A 30 2.69 -3.68 -6.50
N LEU A 31 1.53 -3.91 -5.89
CA LEU A 31 1.40 -4.47 -4.53
C LEU A 31 1.01 -5.95 -4.64
N GLY A 32 1.93 -6.84 -4.26
CA GLY A 32 1.78 -8.27 -4.51
C GLY A 32 1.59 -8.57 -6.00
N GLN A 33 0.40 -9.03 -6.38
CA GLN A 33 0.03 -9.30 -7.79
C GLN A 33 -0.87 -8.23 -8.39
N LYS A 34 -1.27 -7.20 -7.62
CA LYS A 34 -2.20 -6.15 -8.07
C LYS A 34 -1.46 -4.90 -8.52
N LYS A 35 -1.85 -4.40 -9.69
CA LYS A 35 -1.45 -3.09 -10.21
C LYS A 35 -2.45 -2.06 -9.71
N LEU A 36 -1.98 -1.02 -9.03
CA LEU A 36 -2.83 -0.01 -8.42
C LEU A 36 -2.38 1.39 -8.82
N LYS A 37 -3.37 2.28 -9.02
CA LYS A 37 -3.17 3.71 -9.24
C LYS A 37 -3.54 4.51 -8.00
N VAL A 38 -3.14 5.79 -7.98
CA VAL A 38 -3.66 6.75 -7.00
C VAL A 38 -5.20 6.82 -7.11
N GLY A 39 -5.88 6.76 -5.97
CA GLY A 39 -7.34 6.70 -5.84
C GLY A 39 -7.92 5.29 -5.81
N GLU A 40 -7.15 4.26 -6.18
CA GLU A 40 -7.63 2.88 -6.11
C GLU A 40 -7.50 2.28 -4.71
N ARG A 41 -8.35 1.28 -4.42
CA ARG A 41 -8.38 0.58 -3.14
C ARG A 41 -7.79 -0.81 -3.24
N TYR A 42 -6.98 -1.15 -2.25
CA TYR A 42 -6.39 -2.45 -2.04
C TYR A 42 -7.04 -3.16 -0.85
N PRO A 43 -7.78 -4.27 -1.09
CA PRO A 43 -8.28 -5.10 0.00
C PRO A 43 -7.13 -5.91 0.60
N ILE A 44 -6.96 -5.83 1.92
CA ILE A 44 -6.00 -6.60 2.70
C ILE A 44 -6.71 -7.32 3.85
N THR A 45 -6.40 -8.59 4.05
CA THR A 45 -6.93 -9.38 5.16
C THR A 45 -5.97 -9.33 6.34
N PHE A 46 -6.45 -8.94 7.51
CA PHE A 46 -5.68 -8.93 8.74
C PHE A 46 -6.55 -9.38 9.91
N GLU A 47 -6.04 -10.31 10.72
CA GLU A 47 -6.75 -10.88 11.88
C GLU A 47 -8.17 -11.40 11.54
N GLY A 48 -8.35 -11.96 10.34
CA GLY A 48 -9.63 -12.52 9.89
C GLY A 48 -10.66 -11.48 9.39
N ALA A 49 -10.32 -10.19 9.37
CA ALA A 49 -11.13 -9.14 8.80
C ALA A 49 -10.49 -8.57 7.52
N VAL A 50 -11.33 -8.10 6.59
CA VAL A 50 -10.89 -7.45 5.36
C VAL A 50 -10.96 -5.93 5.54
N TYR A 51 -9.86 -5.26 5.21
CA TYR A 51 -9.72 -3.81 5.24
C TYR A 51 -9.42 -3.28 3.84
N GLU A 52 -10.00 -2.14 3.50
CA GLU A 52 -9.69 -1.44 2.24
C GLU A 52 -8.73 -0.29 2.50
N LEU A 53 -7.55 -0.35 1.89
CA LEU A 53 -6.57 0.74 1.91
C LEU A 53 -6.64 1.49 0.59
N GLU A 54 -6.74 2.81 0.62
CA GLU A 54 -6.69 3.63 -0.59
C GLU A 54 -5.25 4.07 -0.87
N ILE A 55 -4.81 3.97 -2.12
CA ILE A 55 -3.53 4.55 -2.54
C ILE A 55 -3.71 6.06 -2.74
N THR A 56 -3.06 6.88 -1.93
CA THR A 56 -3.21 8.35 -2.02
C THR A 56 -2.06 9.04 -2.75
N ALA A 57 -0.88 8.41 -2.80
CA ALA A 57 0.25 8.91 -3.56
C ALA A 57 1.15 7.76 -4.02
N ILE A 58 1.72 7.88 -5.21
CA ILE A 58 2.74 6.97 -5.74
C ILE A 58 3.89 7.82 -6.27
N GLU A 59 5.05 7.67 -5.66
CA GLU A 59 6.32 8.27 -6.09
C GLU A 59 7.29 7.18 -6.55
N THR A 60 8.48 7.57 -7.01
CA THR A 60 9.51 6.64 -7.49
C THR A 60 10.00 5.69 -6.38
N THR A 61 10.13 6.17 -5.14
CA THR A 61 10.75 5.42 -4.03
C THR A 61 9.85 5.22 -2.82
N ARG A 62 8.62 5.76 -2.86
CA ARG A 62 7.66 5.68 -1.76
C ARG A 62 6.23 5.72 -2.28
N PHE A 63 5.30 5.28 -1.45
CA PHE A 63 3.87 5.36 -1.72
C PHE A 63 3.13 5.66 -0.42
N SER A 64 1.99 6.32 -0.52
CA SER A 64 1.11 6.60 0.61
C SER A 64 -0.16 5.77 0.51
N VAL A 65 -0.59 5.25 1.65
CA VAL A 65 -1.86 4.54 1.81
C VAL A 65 -2.68 5.15 2.93
N ARG A 66 -4.00 5.19 2.72
CA ARG A 66 -4.96 5.73 3.67
C ARG A 66 -5.94 4.68 4.11
N TYR A 67 -6.25 4.68 5.40
CA TYR A 67 -7.35 3.94 5.98
C TYR A 67 -8.22 4.90 6.80
N LYS A 68 -9.48 5.06 6.39
CA LYS A 68 -10.41 6.06 6.95
C LYS A 68 -9.78 7.47 6.90
N ASN A 69 -9.45 8.02 8.08
CA ASN A 69 -8.92 9.38 8.23
C ASN A 69 -7.40 9.41 8.48
N GLU A 70 -6.74 8.24 8.48
CA GLU A 70 -5.32 8.12 8.74
C GLU A 70 -4.58 7.80 7.45
N GLU A 71 -3.42 8.42 7.25
CA GLU A 71 -2.53 8.18 6.13
C GLU A 71 -1.13 7.79 6.63
N ILE A 72 -0.49 6.87 5.93
CA ILE A 72 0.91 6.50 6.16
C ILE A 72 1.67 6.41 4.85
N THR A 73 2.88 6.95 4.82
CA THR A 73 3.81 6.81 3.71
C THR A 73 4.79 5.68 4.00
N ARG A 74 4.96 4.78 3.04
CA ARG A 74 5.87 3.64 3.10
C ARG A 74 6.91 3.73 1.99
N PRO A 75 8.17 3.36 2.27
CA PRO A 75 9.16 3.24 1.22
C PRO A 75 8.85 2.04 0.32
N ILE A 76 9.18 2.16 -0.96
CA ILE A 76 9.20 1.05 -1.91
C ILE A 76 10.54 0.35 -1.72
N VAL A 77 10.60 -0.53 -0.73
CA VAL A 77 11.74 -1.42 -0.56
C VAL A 77 11.40 -2.71 -1.29
N ILE A 78 12.07 -2.95 -2.42
CA ILE A 78 12.01 -4.25 -3.09
C ILE A 78 12.80 -5.21 -2.21
N THR A 79 12.13 -5.81 -1.22
CA THR A 79 12.70 -6.94 -0.50
C THR A 79 12.81 -8.08 -1.51
N LYS A 80 14.04 -8.43 -1.89
CA LYS A 80 14.31 -9.71 -2.53
C LYS A 80 13.97 -10.77 -1.48
N SER A 81 12.71 -11.24 -1.43
CA SER A 81 12.40 -12.52 -0.80
C SER A 81 13.05 -13.59 -1.67
N GLY A 82 14.36 -13.73 -1.49
CA GLY A 82 15.14 -14.86 -1.95
C GLY A 82 14.68 -16.08 -1.17
N LYS A 83 14.10 -17.00 -1.94
CA LYS A 83 13.88 -18.43 -1.71
C LYS A 83 14.49 -19.03 -0.44
#